data_AF-A0A090R013-F1
#
_entry.id   AF-A0A090R013-F1
#
_cell.length_a   1.000
_cell.length_b   1.000
_cell.length_c   1.000
_cell.angle_alpha   90.00
_cell.angle_beta   90.00
_cell.angle_gamma   90.00
#
_symmetry.space_group_name_H-M   'P 1'
#
loop_
_entity.id
_entity.type
_entity.pdbx_description
1 polymer ?
#
loop_
_entity_poly.entity_id
_entity_poly.type
_entity_poly.pdbx_seq_one_letter_code
_entity_poly.pdbx_strand_id
1 'polypeptide(L)'
;MAEMSKNGEGGISKKLNGLMKQLFPYFNESDQNDSTIHVEASNFNERWQVPDVAANTPPTTLGSNGDSDRDRYFIKKMPSDRMAKYALLAEMAEDATIDAGINIHLGFALSVDSKTNKAITLKPKTEADTEYVAKLQAELVDPINEKIRNWLKPSCIFGTNYVRPYGEAGKGIVAWEASWDTLPINIKEYERAGQLAGFTSEKLVKKESGGGIRLAEPWALIPLKLDNWTPDIHQPPIQNGVQQYSLYDDTHMRRPMETQNYGRSILESSLESWCAMRESLISLLSSRVLASKKDRFVHVSTAGLDTARAAEYVNLVADQLKADKEASLRKSARASAISTVWNAIIPSMGDKGGVTIDTQTMSPDIQHVEDIMFHIKRLCGSLGIDLVWLASQTC
;
A
#
# COMPACT_ATOMS: atom_id res chain seq x y z
N MET A 1 37.89 -10.92 47.28
CA MET A 1 36.44 -10.65 47.29
C MET A 1 35.94 -10.14 45.91
N ALA A 2 36.56 -10.58 44.80
CA ALA A 2 36.25 -10.07 43.45
C ALA A 2 36.20 -11.18 42.38
N GLU A 3 35.96 -12.44 42.75
CA GLU A 3 35.93 -13.58 41.81
C GLU A 3 34.66 -14.45 41.84
N MET A 4 33.64 -14.09 42.63
CA MET A 4 32.39 -14.89 42.71
C MET A 4 31.19 -14.28 41.98
N SER A 5 31.36 -13.21 41.18
CA SER A 5 30.24 -12.55 40.50
C SER A 5 30.06 -12.91 39.01
N LYS A 6 30.98 -13.67 38.39
CA LYS A 6 30.94 -13.91 36.93
C LYS A 6 30.26 -15.22 36.47
N ASN A 7 29.88 -16.11 37.39
CA ASN A 7 29.36 -17.44 37.04
C ASN A 7 27.82 -17.56 37.01
N GLY A 8 27.08 -16.49 37.34
CA GLY A 8 25.60 -16.53 37.43
C GLY A 8 24.85 -16.22 36.13
N GLU A 9 25.37 -15.31 35.30
CA GLU A 9 24.63 -14.79 34.13
C GLU A 9 24.65 -15.74 32.92
N GLY A 10 25.74 -16.52 32.75
CA GLY A 10 25.88 -17.45 31.63
C GLY A 10 24.99 -18.71 31.70
N GLY A 11 24.54 -19.09 32.90
CA GLY A 11 23.73 -20.30 33.11
C GLY A 11 22.26 -20.13 32.71
N ILE A 12 21.69 -18.94 32.95
CA ILE A 12 20.29 -18.62 32.62
C ILE A 12 20.14 -18.40 31.11
N SER A 13 21.08 -17.69 30.49
CA SER A 13 21.14 -17.51 29.03
C SER A 13 21.22 -18.86 28.28
N LYS A 14 22.05 -19.80 28.76
CA LYS A 14 22.13 -21.15 28.17
C LYS A 14 20.86 -21.97 28.34
N LYS A 15 20.18 -21.89 29.50
CA LYS A 15 18.90 -22.58 29.73
C LYS A 15 17.77 -21.99 28.88
N LEU A 16 17.72 -20.65 28.77
CA LEU A 16 16.78 -19.96 27.89
C LEU A 16 17.01 -20.34 26.43
N ASN A 17 18.26 -20.32 25.95
CA ASN A 17 18.59 -20.76 24.60
C ASN A 17 18.25 -22.24 24.37
N GLY A 18 18.41 -23.11 25.37
CA GLY A 18 17.97 -24.50 25.30
C GLY A 18 16.44 -24.64 25.16
N LEU A 19 15.67 -23.87 25.92
CA LEU A 19 14.21 -23.79 25.82
C LEU A 19 13.74 -23.20 24.49
N MET A 20 14.38 -22.15 24.01
CA MET A 20 14.08 -21.54 22.71
C MET A 20 14.40 -22.50 21.56
N LYS A 21 15.47 -23.29 21.65
CA LYS A 21 15.77 -24.37 20.70
C LYS A 21 14.73 -25.51 20.73
N GLN A 22 14.12 -25.78 21.89
CA GLN A 22 13.01 -26.74 21.96
C GLN A 22 11.72 -26.19 21.33
N LEU A 23 11.47 -24.88 21.44
CA LEU A 23 10.33 -24.21 20.81
C LEU A 23 10.52 -23.99 19.31
N PHE A 24 11.76 -23.88 18.84
CA PHE A 24 12.12 -23.71 17.43
C PHE A 24 13.08 -24.82 16.96
N PRO A 25 12.56 -26.04 16.71
CA PRO A 25 13.37 -27.23 16.42
C PRO A 25 14.16 -27.14 15.10
N TYR A 26 13.71 -26.30 14.15
CA TYR A 26 14.36 -26.13 12.85
C TYR A 26 15.35 -24.97 12.77
N PHE A 27 15.59 -24.28 13.89
CA PHE A 27 16.65 -23.28 13.98
C PHE A 27 18.02 -23.96 14.06
N ASN A 28 18.90 -23.67 13.11
CA ASN A 28 20.27 -24.18 13.09
C ASN A 28 21.26 -23.01 13.18
N GLU A 29 22.14 -23.04 14.19
CA GLU A 29 23.16 -22.02 14.39
C GLU A 29 24.20 -22.00 13.26
N SER A 30 24.32 -23.06 12.47
CA SER A 30 25.23 -23.10 11.31
C SER A 30 24.76 -22.23 10.14
N ASP A 31 23.45 -21.96 10.02
CA ASP A 31 22.91 -21.07 8.98
C ASP A 31 23.33 -19.62 9.20
N GLN A 32 23.69 -19.30 10.44
CA GLN A 32 24.16 -17.97 10.80
C GLN A 32 25.53 -17.64 10.18
N ASN A 33 26.24 -18.67 9.68
CA ASN A 33 27.54 -18.56 9.02
C ASN A 33 27.46 -18.84 7.50
N ASP A 34 26.27 -19.11 6.95
CA ASP A 34 26.11 -19.39 5.53
C ASP A 34 26.07 -18.08 4.72
N SER A 35 27.11 -17.85 3.92
CA SER A 35 27.28 -16.64 3.09
C SER A 35 26.46 -16.66 1.79
N THR A 36 25.72 -17.73 1.51
CA THR A 36 24.92 -17.87 0.28
C THR A 36 23.54 -17.24 0.34
N ILE A 37 23.10 -16.79 1.53
CA ILE A 37 21.87 -16.02 1.72
C ILE A 37 22.18 -14.56 1.40
N HIS A 38 21.92 -14.15 0.15
CA HIS A 38 22.11 -12.77 -0.28
C HIS A 38 20.96 -11.87 0.20
N VAL A 39 21.31 -10.74 0.82
CA VAL A 39 20.44 -9.56 0.86
C VAL A 39 20.61 -8.93 -0.50
N GLU A 40 19.58 -8.99 -1.33
CA GLU A 40 19.43 -7.98 -2.37
C GLU A 40 19.43 -6.64 -1.63
N ALA A 41 20.52 -5.90 -1.77
CA ALA A 41 20.54 -4.51 -1.37
C ALA A 41 19.42 -3.84 -2.15
N SER A 42 18.31 -3.55 -1.48
CA SER A 42 17.32 -2.62 -2.01
C SER A 42 18.09 -1.31 -2.19
N ASN A 43 18.39 -0.95 -3.43
CA ASN A 43 18.88 0.37 -3.79
C ASN A 43 17.77 1.37 -3.43
N PHE A 44 17.72 1.76 -2.15
CA PHE A 44 16.73 2.66 -1.54
C PHE A 44 16.78 4.10 -2.08
N ASN A 45 17.66 4.39 -3.05
CA ASN A 45 17.71 5.69 -3.72
C ASN A 45 16.63 5.86 -4.80
N GLU A 46 15.89 4.82 -5.17
CA GLU A 46 14.73 4.94 -6.05
C GLU A 46 13.45 5.20 -5.23
N ARG A 47 13.41 6.43 -4.71
CA ARG A 47 12.28 7.11 -4.09
C ARG A 47 10.95 6.78 -4.76
N TRP A 48 10.09 5.97 -4.13
CA TRP A 48 8.64 5.93 -4.39
C TRP A 48 8.24 5.96 -5.87
N GLN A 49 9.07 5.39 -6.75
CA GLN A 49 8.69 5.20 -8.13
C GLN A 49 7.83 3.96 -8.11
N VAL A 50 6.51 4.18 -8.07
CA VAL A 50 5.56 3.18 -8.55
C VAL A 50 6.12 2.78 -9.92
N PRO A 51 6.61 1.54 -10.11
CA PRO A 51 6.95 1.08 -11.44
C PRO A 51 5.67 1.27 -12.23
N ASP A 52 5.73 2.00 -13.33
CA ASP A 52 4.56 2.27 -14.16
C ASP A 52 3.87 0.93 -14.38
N VAL A 53 2.73 0.68 -13.71
CA VAL A 53 2.11 -0.65 -13.67
C VAL A 53 1.63 -1.04 -15.08
N ALA A 54 1.61 -0.06 -16.00
CA ALA A 54 1.46 -0.25 -17.43
C ALA A 54 2.58 -1.10 -18.07
N ALA A 55 3.80 -1.14 -17.53
CA ALA A 55 4.95 -1.76 -18.20
C ALA A 55 5.07 -3.29 -17.99
N ASN A 56 4.44 -3.87 -16.96
CA ASN A 56 4.65 -5.28 -16.58
C ASN A 56 3.39 -6.16 -16.60
N THR A 57 2.25 -5.67 -17.08
CA THR A 57 1.12 -6.55 -17.37
C THR A 57 1.33 -7.20 -18.75
N PRO A 58 1.43 -8.54 -18.88
CA PRO A 58 1.35 -9.15 -20.20
C PRO A 58 0.00 -8.74 -20.80
N PRO A 59 -0.02 -8.24 -22.05
CA PRO A 59 -1.25 -7.81 -22.68
C PRO A 59 -2.17 -9.02 -22.74
N THR A 60 -3.31 -8.97 -22.06
CA THR A 60 -4.40 -9.91 -22.31
C THR A 60 -4.88 -9.61 -23.72
N THR A 61 -4.35 -10.37 -24.67
CA THR A 61 -4.63 -10.25 -26.10
C THR A 61 -6.09 -10.61 -26.37
N LEU A 62 -6.90 -9.58 -26.59
CA LEU A 62 -8.00 -9.67 -27.55
C LEU A 62 -7.88 -8.45 -28.48
N GLY A 63 -7.44 -8.71 -29.72
CA GLY A 63 -7.33 -7.70 -30.79
C GLY A 63 -5.93 -7.12 -30.98
N SER A 64 -5.03 -7.89 -31.61
CA SER A 64 -3.92 -7.26 -32.34
C SER A 64 -4.52 -6.59 -33.58
N ASN A 65 -4.69 -5.27 -33.54
CA ASN A 65 -4.73 -4.39 -34.70
C ASN A 65 -4.76 -2.93 -34.22
N GLY A 66 -3.74 -2.16 -34.57
CA GLY A 66 -3.84 -0.74 -34.93
C GLY A 66 -4.20 0.32 -33.90
N ASP A 67 -4.78 0.00 -32.74
CA ASP A 67 -5.11 1.02 -31.74
C ASP A 67 -3.88 1.36 -30.89
N SER A 68 -3.58 2.65 -30.84
CA SER A 68 -2.62 3.17 -29.87
C SER A 68 -3.05 2.74 -28.47
N ASP A 69 -2.12 2.33 -27.60
CA ASP A 69 -2.40 1.85 -26.23
C ASP A 69 -3.23 2.81 -25.36
N ARG A 70 -3.55 4.01 -25.86
CA ARG A 70 -4.44 5.00 -25.25
C ARG A 70 -5.93 4.61 -25.28
N ASP A 71 -6.35 3.73 -26.16
CA ASP A 71 -7.77 3.36 -26.34
C ASP A 71 -8.15 2.03 -25.64
N ARG A 72 -7.24 1.46 -24.83
CA ARG A 72 -7.45 0.20 -24.13
C ARG A 72 -7.66 0.39 -22.63
N TYR A 73 -8.69 -0.25 -22.11
CA TYR A 73 -8.92 -0.34 -20.67
C TYR A 73 -8.08 -1.47 -20.08
N PHE A 74 -7.15 -1.12 -19.18
CA PHE A 74 -6.31 -2.09 -18.50
C PHE A 74 -6.88 -2.42 -17.11
N ILE A 75 -7.26 -3.68 -16.90
CA ILE A 75 -7.62 -4.17 -15.57
C ILE A 75 -6.33 -4.25 -14.75
N LYS A 76 -6.18 -3.34 -13.78
CA LYS A 76 -5.01 -3.31 -12.88
C LYS A 76 -5.04 -4.55 -11.99
N LYS A 77 -4.04 -5.42 -12.16
CA LYS A 77 -3.82 -6.59 -11.30
C LYS A 77 -2.81 -6.26 -10.21
N MET A 78 -2.89 -6.97 -9.08
CA MET A 78 -1.86 -6.88 -8.04
C MET A 78 -0.51 -7.31 -8.63
N PRO A 79 0.57 -6.54 -8.39
CA PRO A 79 1.92 -6.98 -8.72
C PRO A 79 2.28 -8.27 -7.97
N SER A 80 3.01 -9.17 -8.63
CA SER A 80 3.58 -10.37 -8.02
C SER A 80 4.81 -10.06 -7.17
N ASP A 81 5.54 -9.00 -7.52
CA ASP A 81 6.68 -8.54 -6.72
C ASP A 81 6.21 -7.89 -5.42
N ARG A 82 6.85 -8.29 -4.31
CA ARG A 82 6.47 -7.87 -2.95
C ARG A 82 6.66 -6.36 -2.76
N MET A 83 7.75 -5.79 -3.27
CA MET A 83 8.03 -4.35 -3.09
C MET A 83 7.01 -3.49 -3.81
N ALA A 84 6.73 -3.82 -5.07
CA ALA A 84 5.68 -3.15 -5.85
C ALA A 84 4.29 -3.32 -5.21
N LYS A 85 3.98 -4.52 -4.67
CA LYS A 85 2.73 -4.80 -3.96
C LYS A 85 2.57 -3.90 -2.73
N TYR A 86 3.59 -3.79 -1.88
CA TYR A 86 3.52 -2.94 -0.68
C TYR A 86 3.42 -1.45 -1.00
N ALA A 87 4.07 -0.97 -2.07
CA ALA A 87 3.92 0.42 -2.50
C ALA A 87 2.47 0.74 -2.92
N LEU A 88 1.83 -0.16 -3.68
CA LEU A 88 0.43 -0.01 -4.09
C LEU A 88 -0.53 -0.08 -2.90
N LEU A 89 -0.29 -0.99 -1.95
CA LEU A 89 -1.09 -1.10 -0.73
C LEU A 89 -0.98 0.15 0.16
N ALA A 90 0.21 0.76 0.23
CA ALA A 90 0.41 2.03 0.93
C ALA A 90 -0.38 3.17 0.26
N GLU A 91 -0.36 3.26 -1.09
CA GLU A 91 -1.17 4.24 -1.84
C GLU A 91 -2.67 4.06 -1.57
N MET A 92 -3.15 2.81 -1.53
CA MET A 92 -4.54 2.51 -1.19
C MET A 92 -4.91 2.93 0.23
N ALA A 93 -4.00 2.76 1.19
CA ALA A 93 -4.24 3.11 2.59
C ALA A 93 -4.31 4.62 2.85
N GLU A 94 -3.78 5.46 1.94
CA GLU A 94 -3.90 6.92 2.02
C GLU A 94 -5.31 7.42 1.67
N ASP A 95 -6.12 6.60 0.97
CA ASP A 95 -7.50 6.94 0.65
C ASP A 95 -8.36 6.95 1.93
N ALA A 96 -9.06 8.06 2.17
CA ALA A 96 -9.88 8.26 3.36
C ALA A 96 -10.97 7.18 3.53
N THR A 97 -11.52 6.66 2.42
CA THR A 97 -12.54 5.60 2.47
C THR A 97 -11.98 4.28 2.99
N ILE A 98 -10.75 3.95 2.56
CA ILE A 98 -10.04 2.75 2.99
C ILE A 98 -9.52 2.91 4.41
N ASP A 99 -8.95 4.07 4.76
CA ASP A 99 -8.47 4.33 6.12
C ASP A 99 -9.61 4.23 7.15
N ALA A 100 -10.78 4.81 6.85
CA ALA A 100 -11.97 4.67 7.68
C ALA A 100 -12.39 3.20 7.81
N GLY A 101 -12.41 2.44 6.71
CA GLY A 101 -12.72 1.01 6.73
C GLY A 101 -11.76 0.20 7.61
N ILE A 102 -10.45 0.45 7.52
CA ILE A 102 -9.44 -0.20 8.37
C ILE A 102 -9.65 0.18 9.84
N ASN A 103 -9.90 1.46 10.13
CA ASN A 103 -10.11 1.92 11.50
C ASN A 103 -11.38 1.30 12.13
N ILE A 104 -12.43 1.07 11.33
CA ILE A 104 -13.64 0.37 11.77
C ILE A 104 -13.33 -1.10 12.09
N HIS A 105 -12.63 -1.83 11.21
CA HIS A 105 -12.21 -3.21 11.48
C HIS A 105 -11.38 -3.33 12.75
N LEU A 106 -10.39 -2.44 12.92
CA LEU A 106 -9.57 -2.39 14.12
C LEU A 106 -10.39 -2.04 15.37
N GLY A 107 -11.38 -1.14 15.25
CA GLY A 107 -12.27 -0.77 16.34
C GLY A 107 -13.14 -1.93 16.82
N PHE A 108 -13.65 -2.76 15.89
CA PHE A 108 -14.40 -3.96 16.24
C PHE A 108 -13.50 -5.07 16.79
N ALA A 109 -12.35 -5.32 16.17
CA ALA A 109 -11.41 -6.36 16.57
C ALA A 109 -10.76 -6.09 17.94
N LEU A 110 -10.43 -4.83 18.23
CA LEU A 110 -9.85 -4.39 19.50
C LEU A 110 -10.87 -3.69 20.39
N SER A 111 -12.13 -4.13 20.34
CA SER A 111 -13.16 -3.54 21.19
C SER A 111 -12.79 -3.71 22.67
N VAL A 112 -12.73 -2.59 23.39
CA VAL A 112 -12.35 -2.59 24.80
C VAL A 112 -13.52 -3.07 25.64
N ASP A 113 -13.24 -3.94 26.60
CA ASP A 113 -14.24 -4.32 27.60
C ASP A 113 -14.50 -3.13 28.53
N SER A 114 -15.78 -2.80 28.74
CA SER A 114 -16.22 -1.62 29.49
C SER A 114 -15.82 -1.64 30.97
N LYS A 115 -15.51 -2.82 31.51
CA LYS A 115 -15.06 -2.98 32.90
C LYS A 115 -13.55 -2.85 33.07
N THR A 116 -12.79 -3.33 32.11
CA THR A 116 -11.33 -3.44 32.23
C THR A 116 -10.58 -2.40 31.40
N ASN A 117 -11.25 -1.76 30.43
CA ASN A 117 -10.66 -0.86 29.43
C ASN A 117 -9.48 -1.49 28.67
N LYS A 118 -9.44 -2.83 28.58
CA LYS A 118 -8.38 -3.59 27.89
C LYS A 118 -8.98 -4.35 26.72
N ALA A 119 -8.25 -4.40 25.61
CA ALA A 119 -8.64 -5.17 24.43
C ALA A 119 -8.26 -6.66 24.60
N ILE A 120 -7.09 -6.92 25.17
CA ILE A 120 -6.55 -8.27 25.40
C ILE A 120 -6.43 -8.52 26.90
N THR A 121 -6.95 -9.66 27.35
CA THR A 121 -6.84 -10.12 28.74
C THR A 121 -6.49 -11.61 28.78
N LEU A 122 -5.60 -11.96 29.70
CA LEU A 122 -5.28 -13.35 30.02
C LEU A 122 -6.22 -13.84 31.13
N LYS A 123 -6.76 -15.05 30.94
CA LYS A 123 -7.59 -15.71 31.94
C LYS A 123 -6.86 -16.94 32.48
N PRO A 124 -6.71 -17.08 33.80
CA PRO A 124 -6.10 -18.26 34.38
C PRO A 124 -7.00 -19.48 34.16
N LYS A 125 -6.38 -20.63 33.83
CA LYS A 125 -7.09 -21.91 33.67
C LYS A 125 -7.37 -22.58 35.01
N THR A 126 -6.53 -22.32 36.01
CA THR A 126 -6.60 -22.91 37.36
C THR A 126 -6.37 -21.83 38.41
N GLU A 127 -6.99 -21.98 39.59
CA GLU A 127 -6.88 -20.98 40.67
C GLU A 127 -5.44 -20.77 41.17
N ALA A 128 -4.60 -21.80 41.10
CA ALA A 128 -3.17 -21.72 41.45
C ALA A 128 -2.37 -20.77 40.54
N ASP A 129 -2.82 -20.55 39.30
CA ASP A 129 -2.11 -19.72 38.32
C ASP A 129 -2.54 -18.25 38.38
N THR A 130 -3.50 -17.91 39.23
CA THR A 130 -4.10 -16.57 39.29
C THR A 130 -3.07 -15.48 39.56
N GLU A 131 -2.18 -15.68 40.54
CA GLU A 131 -1.12 -14.72 40.87
C GLU A 131 -0.09 -14.59 39.73
N TYR A 132 0.23 -15.68 39.05
CA TYR A 132 1.18 -15.67 37.94
C TYR A 132 0.61 -14.97 36.71
N VAL A 133 -0.65 -15.24 36.37
CA VAL A 133 -1.36 -14.58 35.28
C VAL A 133 -1.55 -13.09 35.57
N ALA A 134 -1.79 -12.70 36.82
CA ALA A 134 -1.86 -11.29 37.20
C ALA A 134 -0.53 -10.56 36.94
N LYS A 135 0.61 -11.19 37.25
CA LYS A 135 1.95 -10.63 36.96
C LYS A 135 2.20 -10.52 35.46
N LEU A 136 1.91 -11.57 34.69
CA LEU A 136 2.05 -11.54 33.23
C LEU A 136 1.14 -10.50 32.57
N GLN A 137 -0.08 -10.34 33.08
CA GLN A 137 -1.00 -9.32 32.60
C GLN A 137 -0.42 -7.92 32.77
N ALA A 138 0.15 -7.61 33.93
CA ALA A 138 0.74 -6.31 34.23
C ALA A 138 2.04 -6.06 33.45
N GLU A 139 2.93 -7.05 33.35
CA GLU A 139 4.26 -6.88 32.75
C GLU A 139 4.25 -6.96 31.22
N LEU A 140 3.40 -7.83 30.64
CA LEU A 140 3.41 -8.11 29.20
C LEU A 140 2.19 -7.51 28.49
N VAL A 141 1.00 -7.79 29.00
CA VAL A 141 -0.25 -7.54 28.25
C VAL A 141 -0.65 -6.08 28.29
N ASP A 142 -0.38 -5.37 29.39
CA ASP A 142 -0.71 -3.95 29.50
C ASP A 142 0.11 -3.08 28.53
N PRO A 143 1.45 -3.23 28.43
CA PRO A 143 2.23 -2.55 27.37
C PRO A 143 1.83 -2.94 25.94
N ILE A 144 1.36 -4.19 25.74
CA ILE A 144 0.84 -4.63 24.44
C ILE A 144 -0.47 -3.91 24.14
N ASN A 145 -1.41 -3.84 25.08
CA ASN A 145 -2.71 -3.18 24.89
C ASN A 145 -2.58 -1.70 24.50
N GLU A 146 -1.56 -1.00 25.02
CA GLU A 146 -1.29 0.39 24.64
C GLU A 146 -0.86 0.55 23.17
N LYS A 147 -0.13 -0.43 22.63
CA LYS A 147 0.51 -0.35 21.31
C LYS A 147 -0.12 -1.22 20.23
N ILE A 148 -0.96 -2.18 20.60
CA ILE A 148 -1.49 -3.21 19.70
C ILE A 148 -2.25 -2.61 18.52
N ARG A 149 -2.98 -1.52 18.73
CA ARG A 149 -3.69 -0.81 17.65
C ARG A 149 -2.73 -0.27 16.59
N ASN A 150 -1.59 0.27 17.02
CA ASN A 150 -0.56 0.79 16.13
C ASN A 150 0.18 -0.34 15.41
N TRP A 151 0.29 -1.52 16.02
CA TRP A 151 0.93 -2.67 15.39
C TRP A 151 0.03 -3.39 14.39
N LEU A 152 -1.27 -3.47 14.67
CA LEU A 152 -2.22 -4.16 13.80
C LEU A 152 -2.60 -3.33 12.56
N LYS A 153 -2.54 -1.99 12.62
CA LYS A 153 -2.85 -1.15 11.45
C LYS A 153 -1.93 -1.47 10.25
N PRO A 154 -0.59 -1.50 10.39
CA PRO A 154 0.30 -2.00 9.35
C PRO A 154 0.03 -3.46 8.95
N SER A 155 -0.31 -4.35 9.88
CA SER A 155 -0.68 -5.74 9.55
C SER A 155 -1.92 -5.82 8.65
N CYS A 156 -2.92 -4.96 8.86
CA CYS A 156 -4.09 -4.89 7.99
C CYS A 156 -3.76 -4.38 6.58
N ILE A 157 -2.82 -3.43 6.47
CA ILE A 157 -2.41 -2.82 5.20
C ILE A 157 -1.50 -3.75 4.39
N PHE A 158 -0.50 -4.35 5.02
CA PHE A 158 0.53 -5.14 4.33
C PHE A 158 0.34 -6.66 4.46
N GLY A 159 -0.59 -7.13 5.30
CA GLY A 159 -0.80 -8.55 5.60
C GLY A 159 0.06 -9.08 6.76
N THR A 160 1.16 -8.41 7.07
CA THR A 160 2.07 -8.72 8.18
C THR A 160 2.61 -7.45 8.82
N ASN A 161 3.10 -7.56 10.05
CA ASN A 161 3.93 -6.55 10.70
C ASN A 161 4.92 -7.23 11.64
N TYR A 162 6.08 -6.62 11.88
CA TYR A 162 7.08 -7.19 12.78
C TYR A 162 7.30 -6.30 13.99
N VAL A 163 7.26 -6.90 15.16
CA VAL A 163 7.55 -6.23 16.44
C VAL A 163 8.80 -6.85 17.04
N ARG A 164 9.76 -6.01 17.43
CA ARG A 164 10.99 -6.44 18.08
C ARG A 164 10.87 -6.34 19.60
N PRO A 165 10.91 -7.46 20.35
CA PRO A 165 11.04 -7.42 21.80
C PRO A 165 12.49 -7.17 22.23
N TYR A 166 12.68 -6.30 23.22
CA TYR A 166 13.95 -6.13 23.92
C TYR A 166 13.86 -6.74 25.30
N GLY A 167 14.63 -7.81 25.52
CA GLY A 167 14.71 -8.50 26.80
C GLY A 167 16.02 -8.24 27.53
N GLU A 168 15.94 -8.03 28.86
CA GLU A 168 17.10 -8.03 29.76
C GLU A 168 17.09 -9.29 30.63
N ALA A 169 18.27 -9.90 30.80
CA ALA A 169 18.41 -11.09 31.63
C ALA A 169 17.97 -10.81 33.07
N GLY A 170 17.06 -11.63 33.60
CA GLY A 170 16.51 -11.49 34.95
C GLY A 170 15.37 -10.49 35.12
N LYS A 171 15.08 -9.65 34.10
CA LYS A 171 13.93 -8.72 34.11
C LYS A 171 12.82 -9.08 33.12
N GLY A 172 13.13 -9.85 32.07
CA GLY A 172 12.16 -10.18 31.02
C GLY A 172 12.16 -9.13 29.90
N ILE A 173 11.01 -8.94 29.24
CA ILE A 173 10.85 -7.98 28.14
C ILE A 173 10.68 -6.57 28.71
N VAL A 174 11.63 -5.68 28.41
CA VAL A 174 11.68 -4.30 28.91
C VAL A 174 11.03 -3.32 27.93
N ALA A 175 11.18 -3.56 26.63
CA ALA A 175 10.67 -2.65 25.61
C ALA A 175 10.25 -3.39 24.33
N TRP A 176 9.41 -2.70 23.56
CA TRP A 176 8.92 -3.13 22.26
C TRP A 176 9.24 -2.06 21.23
N GLU A 177 9.90 -2.46 20.14
CA GLU A 177 10.15 -1.60 18.99
C GLU A 177 9.29 -2.04 17.80
N ALA A 178 8.57 -1.06 17.26
CA ALA A 178 7.90 -1.14 15.98
C ALA A 178 8.18 0.20 15.27
N SER A 179 9.17 0.19 14.39
CA SER A 179 9.72 1.38 13.73
C SER A 179 9.76 1.16 12.22
N TRP A 180 10.24 2.16 11.47
CA TRP A 180 10.40 2.03 10.02
C TRP A 180 11.29 0.82 9.64
N ASP A 181 12.31 0.52 10.45
CA ASP A 181 13.22 -0.61 10.21
C ASP A 181 12.53 -1.97 10.39
N THR A 182 11.44 -2.03 11.18
CA THR A 182 10.66 -3.26 11.39
C THR A 182 9.45 -3.39 10.47
N LEU A 183 9.32 -2.50 9.47
CA LEU A 183 8.25 -2.60 8.49
C LEU A 183 8.41 -3.84 7.60
N PRO A 184 7.30 -4.39 7.07
CA PRO A 184 7.33 -5.57 6.22
C PRO A 184 8.21 -5.48 4.97
N ILE A 185 8.39 -4.26 4.46
CA ILE A 185 9.25 -4.01 3.29
C ILE A 185 10.73 -4.34 3.58
N ASN A 186 11.16 -4.20 4.83
CA ASN A 186 12.56 -4.29 5.24
C ASN A 186 12.97 -5.67 5.79
N ILE A 187 12.00 -6.56 6.00
CA ILE A 187 12.21 -7.86 6.64
C ILE A 187 11.83 -8.98 5.68
N LYS A 188 12.73 -9.95 5.56
CA LYS A 188 12.48 -11.22 4.89
C LYS A 188 12.41 -12.33 5.93
N GLU A 189 11.42 -13.21 5.77
CA GLU A 189 11.20 -14.36 6.62
C GLU A 189 11.69 -15.62 5.93
N TYR A 190 12.37 -16.48 6.67
CA TYR A 190 12.84 -17.75 6.16
C TYR A 190 12.20 -18.88 6.90
N GLU A 191 11.77 -19.88 6.15
CA GLU A 191 11.11 -21.07 6.68
C GLU A 191 11.84 -22.35 6.29
N ARG A 192 11.66 -23.35 7.15
CA ARG A 192 12.04 -24.74 6.94
C ARG A 192 10.83 -25.59 7.24
N ALA A 193 10.38 -26.35 6.24
CA ALA A 193 9.19 -27.22 6.39
C ALA A 193 7.92 -26.48 6.83
N GLY A 194 7.79 -25.19 6.53
CA GLY A 194 6.68 -24.36 6.99
C GLY A 194 6.81 -23.89 8.44
N GLN A 195 7.96 -24.05 9.08
CA GLN A 195 8.27 -23.42 10.38
C GLN A 195 9.32 -22.32 10.23
N LEU A 196 9.18 -21.28 11.03
CA LEU A 196 10.08 -20.12 11.03
C LEU A 196 11.50 -20.54 11.43
N ALA A 197 12.44 -20.39 10.50
CA ALA A 197 13.87 -20.64 10.71
C ALA A 197 14.61 -19.35 11.11
N GLY A 198 14.11 -18.18 10.71
CA GLY A 198 14.64 -16.89 11.14
C GLY A 198 14.29 -15.74 10.20
N PHE A 199 14.94 -14.60 10.42
CA PHE A 199 14.71 -13.37 9.65
C PHE A 199 15.99 -12.85 9.04
N THR A 200 15.87 -12.11 7.94
CA THR A 200 16.95 -11.27 7.45
C THR A 200 16.43 -9.86 7.19
N SER A 201 17.30 -8.87 7.40
CA SER A 201 17.06 -7.47 7.07
C SER A 201 18.40 -6.80 6.84
N GLU A 202 18.43 -5.75 6.02
CA GLU A 202 19.61 -4.92 5.80
C GLU A 202 20.17 -4.37 7.12
N LYS A 203 19.30 -4.10 8.12
CA LYS A 203 19.72 -3.56 9.41
C LYS A 203 20.01 -4.63 10.47
N LEU A 204 19.77 -5.90 10.18
CA LEU A 204 20.07 -7.03 11.07
C LEU A 204 21.50 -7.57 10.87
N VAL A 205 22.46 -6.69 10.61
CA VAL A 205 23.88 -7.06 10.44
C VAL A 205 24.63 -6.91 11.76
N LYS A 206 25.22 -8.01 12.26
CA LYS A 206 26.21 -7.93 13.36
C LYS A 206 27.51 -7.37 12.78
N LYS A 207 27.89 -6.15 13.19
CA LYS A 207 29.07 -5.41 12.70
C LYS A 207 30.44 -6.12 12.88
N GLU A 208 30.50 -7.22 13.62
CA GLU A 208 31.75 -7.85 14.07
C GLU A 208 32.29 -8.99 13.17
N SER A 209 31.58 -9.44 12.13
CA SER A 209 32.11 -10.47 11.23
C SER A 209 31.86 -10.12 9.76
N GLY A 210 32.93 -10.19 8.97
CA GLY A 210 32.95 -9.75 7.58
C GLY A 210 31.84 -10.33 6.71
N GLY A 211 31.04 -9.43 6.13
CA GLY A 211 30.44 -9.55 4.80
C GLY A 211 29.33 -10.57 4.55
N GLY A 212 29.08 -11.52 5.45
CA GLY A 212 27.97 -12.47 5.33
C GLY A 212 26.72 -11.99 6.03
N ILE A 213 25.56 -12.02 5.37
CA ILE A 213 24.29 -11.76 6.04
C ILE A 213 23.94 -12.98 6.90
N ARG A 214 23.76 -12.74 8.20
CA ARG A 214 23.41 -13.76 9.19
C ARG A 214 21.89 -13.84 9.34
N LEU A 215 21.36 -15.06 9.30
CA LEU A 215 19.97 -15.32 9.69
C LEU A 215 19.78 -14.97 11.17
N ALA A 216 18.95 -13.98 11.45
CA ALA A 216 18.58 -13.59 12.80
C ALA A 216 17.72 -14.69 13.44
N GLU A 217 17.82 -14.83 14.76
CA GLU A 217 17.12 -15.87 15.49
C GLU A 217 15.58 -15.72 15.35
N PRO A 218 14.80 -16.83 15.32
CA PRO A 218 13.34 -16.79 15.17
C PRO A 218 12.59 -15.96 16.22
N TRP A 219 13.19 -15.73 17.38
CA TRP A 219 12.61 -14.93 18.46
C TRP A 219 13.09 -13.48 18.48
N ALA A 220 13.96 -13.09 17.55
CA ALA A 220 14.43 -11.71 17.44
C ALA A 220 13.31 -10.76 17.00
N LEU A 221 12.32 -11.27 16.25
CA LEU A 221 11.15 -10.54 15.79
C LEU A 221 9.89 -11.39 15.99
N ILE A 222 8.78 -10.72 16.26
CA ILE A 222 7.47 -11.35 16.39
C ILE A 222 6.64 -10.94 15.16
N PRO A 223 6.27 -11.89 14.29
CA PRO A 223 5.42 -11.62 13.14
C PRO A 223 3.95 -11.57 13.56
N LEU A 224 3.28 -10.47 13.23
CA LEU A 224 1.84 -10.25 13.38
C LEU A 224 1.19 -10.40 12.00
N LYS A 225 0.90 -11.65 11.62
CA LYS A 225 0.33 -12.02 10.32
C LYS A 225 -1.19 -12.17 10.37
N LEU A 226 -1.85 -11.84 9.25
CA LEU A 226 -3.22 -12.26 8.99
C LEU A 226 -3.24 -13.67 8.39
N ASP A 227 -4.08 -14.55 8.93
CA ASP A 227 -4.13 -16.01 8.66
C ASP A 227 -4.91 -16.40 7.39
N ASN A 228 -5.02 -15.49 6.43
CA ASN A 228 -5.77 -15.66 5.19
C ASN A 228 -4.86 -15.92 3.97
N TRP A 229 -3.62 -16.37 4.23
CA TRP A 229 -2.65 -16.64 3.17
C TRP A 229 -2.98 -17.95 2.43
N THR A 230 -2.83 -17.91 1.11
CA THR A 230 -2.91 -19.07 0.23
C THR A 230 -1.72 -19.06 -0.73
N PRO A 231 -1.10 -20.22 -1.00
CA PRO A 231 -0.01 -20.28 -1.96
C PRO A 231 -0.49 -19.85 -3.36
N ASP A 232 0.32 -19.05 -4.05
CA ASP A 232 0.08 -18.71 -5.44
C ASP A 232 0.40 -19.92 -6.33
N ILE A 233 -0.53 -20.29 -7.19
CA ILE A 233 -0.38 -21.41 -8.12
C ILE A 233 0.62 -21.09 -9.25
N HIS A 234 0.88 -19.81 -9.52
CA HIS A 234 1.69 -19.37 -10.66
C HIS A 234 3.12 -18.97 -10.30
N GLN A 235 3.45 -18.85 -9.01
CA GLN A 235 4.77 -18.40 -8.56
C GLN A 235 5.42 -19.43 -7.63
N PRO A 236 6.50 -20.13 -8.06
CA PRO A 236 7.24 -21.02 -7.18
C PRO A 236 8.03 -20.22 -6.13
N PRO A 237 8.34 -20.82 -4.96
CA PRO A 237 9.19 -20.19 -3.95
C PRO A 237 10.58 -19.88 -4.50
N ILE A 238 11.09 -18.69 -4.20
CA ILE A 238 12.45 -18.30 -4.58
C ILE A 238 13.43 -19.10 -3.71
N GLN A 239 14.31 -19.84 -4.37
CA GLN A 239 15.34 -20.63 -3.71
C GLN A 239 16.67 -19.93 -3.87
N ASN A 240 17.32 -19.63 -2.75
CA ASN A 240 18.64 -19.01 -2.73
C ASN A 240 19.72 -20.12 -2.74
N GLY A 241 20.60 -20.09 -3.75
CA GLY A 241 21.77 -20.97 -3.84
C GLY A 241 21.73 -22.02 -4.96
N VAL A 242 22.68 -22.96 -4.92
CA VAL A 242 22.93 -23.96 -5.97
C VAL A 242 22.13 -25.26 -5.77
N GLN A 243 21.67 -25.51 -4.53
CA GLN A 243 20.95 -26.74 -4.20
C GLN A 243 19.46 -26.61 -4.57
N GLN A 244 19.00 -27.47 -5.48
CA GLN A 244 17.61 -27.53 -5.90
C GLN A 244 16.72 -28.07 -4.78
N TYR A 245 15.53 -27.49 -4.59
CA TYR A 245 14.54 -28.00 -3.66
C TYR A 245 14.00 -29.36 -4.10
N SER A 246 14.26 -30.37 -3.27
CA SER A 246 13.72 -31.72 -3.43
C SER A 246 12.89 -32.09 -2.22
N LEU A 247 11.65 -32.55 -2.44
CA LEU A 247 10.75 -33.04 -1.37
C LEU A 247 11.30 -34.27 -0.63
N TYR A 248 12.30 -34.96 -1.18
CA TYR A 248 12.93 -36.13 -0.58
C TYR A 248 14.06 -35.80 0.41
N ASP A 249 14.51 -34.54 0.47
CA ASP A 249 15.60 -34.14 1.36
C ASP A 249 15.13 -34.07 2.83
N ASP A 250 16.05 -34.37 3.76
CA ASP A 250 15.78 -34.25 5.20
C ASP A 250 15.47 -32.81 5.58
N THR A 251 14.31 -32.65 6.20
CA THR A 251 13.72 -31.40 6.66
C THR A 251 14.65 -30.56 7.53
N HIS A 252 15.47 -31.17 8.39
CA HIS A 252 16.35 -30.45 9.31
C HIS A 252 17.66 -29.98 8.66
N MET A 253 18.13 -30.70 7.65
CA MET A 253 19.36 -30.38 6.91
C MET A 253 19.09 -29.49 5.69
N ARG A 254 17.82 -29.31 5.32
CA ARG A 254 17.42 -28.45 4.22
C ARG A 254 17.80 -27.00 4.50
N ARG A 255 18.26 -26.30 3.47
CA ARG A 255 18.50 -24.86 3.54
C ARG A 255 17.21 -24.09 3.82
N PRO A 256 17.28 -22.99 4.60
CA PRO A 256 16.12 -22.13 4.78
C PRO A 256 15.79 -21.45 3.45
N MET A 257 14.50 -21.40 3.10
CA MET A 257 14.01 -20.67 1.93
C MET A 257 13.18 -19.46 2.37
N GLU A 258 13.17 -18.40 1.56
CA GLU A 258 12.29 -17.26 1.82
C GLU A 258 10.83 -17.74 1.77
N THR A 259 10.07 -17.40 2.81
CA THR A 259 8.64 -17.76 2.87
C THR A 259 7.89 -17.02 1.76
N GLN A 260 6.83 -17.63 1.26
CA GLN A 260 5.82 -16.90 0.48
C GLN A 260 4.69 -16.37 1.38
N ASN A 261 4.61 -16.85 2.62
CA ASN A 261 3.58 -16.51 3.57
C ASN A 261 3.91 -15.23 4.35
N TYR A 262 3.72 -14.08 3.68
CA TYR A 262 3.77 -12.75 4.31
C TYR A 262 2.41 -12.27 4.81
N GLY A 263 1.48 -13.20 5.05
CA GLY A 263 0.06 -12.89 5.25
C GLY A 263 -0.58 -12.35 3.97
N ARG A 264 -1.89 -12.08 4.04
CA ARG A 264 -2.62 -11.45 2.94
C ARG A 264 -3.34 -10.20 3.45
N SER A 265 -3.03 -9.06 2.82
CA SER A 265 -3.67 -7.80 3.19
C SER A 265 -5.17 -7.84 2.90
N ILE A 266 -5.96 -7.20 3.76
CA ILE A 266 -7.41 -7.05 3.57
C ILE A 266 -7.70 -6.22 2.31
N LEU A 267 -6.75 -5.41 1.85
CA LEU A 267 -6.89 -4.55 0.68
C LEU A 267 -6.64 -5.28 -0.65
N GLU A 268 -6.11 -6.50 -0.62
CA GLU A 268 -5.78 -7.23 -1.86
C GLU A 268 -7.01 -7.59 -2.67
N SER A 269 -8.12 -7.95 -2.01
CA SER A 269 -9.40 -8.20 -2.67
C SER A 269 -10.09 -6.93 -3.14
N SER A 270 -9.71 -5.76 -2.61
CA SER A 270 -10.40 -4.49 -2.88
C SER A 270 -9.75 -3.64 -3.98
N LEU A 271 -8.59 -4.06 -4.53
CA LEU A 271 -7.86 -3.28 -5.53
C LEU A 271 -8.71 -2.94 -6.76
N GLU A 272 -9.38 -3.92 -7.35
CA GLU A 272 -10.19 -3.72 -8.56
C GLU A 272 -11.31 -2.71 -8.31
N SER A 273 -12.03 -2.88 -7.20
CA SER A 273 -13.12 -1.99 -6.80
C SER A 273 -12.62 -0.57 -6.52
N TRP A 274 -11.45 -0.43 -5.89
CA TRP A 274 -10.84 0.86 -5.59
C TRP A 274 -10.39 1.61 -6.84
N CYS A 275 -9.74 0.92 -7.80
CA CYS A 275 -9.35 1.54 -9.07
C CYS A 275 -10.58 2.03 -9.85
N ALA A 276 -11.61 1.21 -9.98
CA ALA A 276 -12.85 1.58 -10.66
C ALA A 276 -13.54 2.77 -9.97
N MET A 277 -13.58 2.79 -8.63
CA MET A 277 -14.11 3.92 -7.87
C MET A 277 -13.35 5.21 -8.16
N ARG A 278 -12.02 5.21 -8.04
CA ARG A 278 -11.19 6.40 -8.29
C ARG A 278 -11.36 6.92 -9.72
N GLU A 279 -11.36 6.03 -10.69
CA GLU A 279 -11.55 6.39 -12.10
C GLU A 279 -12.92 7.00 -12.36
N SER A 280 -13.98 6.40 -11.80
CA SER A 280 -15.35 6.94 -11.91
C SER A 280 -15.49 8.33 -11.27
N LEU A 281 -14.84 8.58 -10.12
CA LEU A 281 -14.84 9.88 -9.44
C LEU A 281 -14.07 10.93 -10.25
N ILE A 282 -12.89 10.59 -10.78
CA ILE A 282 -12.09 11.50 -11.62
C ILE A 282 -12.84 11.81 -12.92
N SER A 283 -13.48 10.81 -13.55
CA SER A 283 -14.29 11.00 -14.75
C SER A 283 -15.46 11.95 -14.49
N LEU A 284 -16.19 11.77 -13.39
CA LEU A 284 -17.29 12.66 -13.00
C LEU A 284 -16.79 14.09 -12.74
N LEU A 285 -15.72 14.25 -11.97
CA LEU A 285 -15.14 15.56 -11.69
C LEU A 285 -14.67 16.24 -12.97
N SER A 286 -14.02 15.50 -13.86
CA SER A 286 -13.56 16.00 -15.17
C SER A 286 -14.73 16.42 -16.04
N SER A 287 -15.78 15.60 -16.13
CA SER A 287 -17.01 15.94 -16.86
C SER A 287 -17.65 17.22 -16.32
N ARG A 288 -17.74 17.38 -14.98
CA ARG A 288 -18.29 18.60 -14.37
C ARG A 288 -17.42 19.83 -14.61
N VAL A 289 -16.10 19.70 -14.52
CA VAL A 289 -15.16 20.79 -14.82
C VAL A 289 -15.23 21.17 -16.30
N LEU A 290 -15.33 20.22 -17.21
CA LEU A 290 -15.49 20.46 -18.64
C LEU A 290 -16.85 21.09 -18.96
N ALA A 291 -17.94 20.59 -18.38
CA ALA A 291 -19.27 21.16 -18.54
C ALA A 291 -19.40 22.58 -17.97
N SER A 292 -18.63 22.91 -16.92
CA SER A 292 -18.56 24.27 -16.38
C SER A 292 -17.92 25.26 -17.36
N LYS A 293 -17.12 24.76 -18.32
CA LYS A 293 -16.50 25.57 -19.36
C LYS A 293 -17.40 25.57 -20.59
N LYS A 294 -17.68 26.76 -21.10
CA LYS A 294 -18.37 26.96 -22.37
C LYS A 294 -17.32 27.24 -23.43
N ASP A 295 -17.24 26.35 -24.40
CA ASP A 295 -16.39 26.55 -25.56
C ASP A 295 -17.21 27.20 -26.67
N ARG A 296 -16.72 28.35 -27.15
CA ARG A 296 -17.34 29.09 -28.25
C ARG A 296 -16.42 29.05 -29.45
N PHE A 297 -16.90 28.47 -30.54
CA PHE A 297 -16.25 28.51 -31.83
C PHE A 297 -16.74 29.73 -32.58
N VAL A 298 -15.82 30.65 -32.87
CA VAL A 298 -16.09 31.86 -33.65
C VAL A 298 -15.65 31.57 -35.08
N HIS A 299 -16.62 31.31 -35.94
CA HIS A 299 -16.36 31.16 -37.37
C HIS A 299 -16.30 32.54 -38.01
N VAL A 300 -15.18 32.83 -38.66
CA VAL A 300 -14.98 34.10 -39.36
C VAL A 300 -15.02 33.80 -40.86
N SER A 301 -16.06 34.29 -41.55
CA SER A 301 -16.16 34.22 -43.01
C SER A 301 -15.29 35.30 -43.66
N THR A 302 -14.41 34.90 -44.60
CA THR A 302 -13.55 35.81 -45.37
C THR A 302 -13.95 35.89 -46.85
N ALA A 303 -15.18 35.52 -47.21
CA ALA A 303 -15.63 35.50 -48.61
C ALA A 303 -15.64 36.91 -49.22
N GLY A 304 -15.04 37.05 -50.42
CA GLY A 304 -14.97 38.31 -51.17
C GLY A 304 -13.77 39.21 -50.85
N LEU A 305 -12.86 38.80 -49.98
CA LEU A 305 -11.62 39.52 -49.66
C LEU A 305 -10.41 38.89 -50.37
N ASP A 306 -9.46 39.71 -50.80
CA ASP A 306 -8.13 39.26 -51.25
C ASP A 306 -7.37 38.60 -50.09
N THR A 307 -6.51 37.62 -50.38
CA THR A 307 -5.76 36.81 -49.40
C THR A 307 -5.02 37.66 -48.36
N ALA A 308 -4.47 38.82 -48.77
CA ALA A 308 -3.83 39.77 -47.87
C ALA A 308 -4.82 40.45 -46.91
N ARG A 309 -5.99 40.88 -47.40
CA ARG A 309 -7.02 41.56 -46.60
C ARG A 309 -7.79 40.60 -45.69
N ALA A 310 -7.97 39.36 -46.14
CA ALA A 310 -8.53 38.29 -45.32
C ALA A 310 -7.64 38.00 -44.11
N ALA A 311 -6.32 37.99 -44.29
CA ALA A 311 -5.36 37.81 -43.19
C ALA A 311 -5.39 38.99 -42.20
N GLU A 312 -5.45 40.23 -42.68
CA GLU A 312 -5.59 41.42 -41.83
C GLU A 312 -6.88 41.39 -40.99
N TYR A 313 -8.00 40.97 -41.58
CA TYR A 313 -9.28 40.84 -40.86
C TYR A 313 -9.26 39.74 -39.80
N VAL A 314 -8.70 38.57 -40.11
CA VAL A 314 -8.53 37.47 -39.14
C VAL A 314 -7.60 37.89 -38.00
N ASN A 315 -6.51 38.59 -38.29
CA ASN A 315 -5.57 39.10 -37.29
C ASN A 315 -6.22 40.15 -36.38
N LEU A 316 -7.02 41.07 -36.95
CA LEU A 316 -7.78 42.06 -36.18
C LEU A 316 -8.76 41.40 -35.20
N VAL A 317 -9.50 40.39 -35.66
CA VAL A 317 -10.44 39.63 -34.82
C VAL A 317 -9.69 38.82 -33.75
N ALA A 318 -8.54 38.25 -34.10
CA ALA A 318 -7.68 37.54 -33.16
C ALA A 318 -7.11 38.45 -32.08
N ASP A 319 -6.66 39.65 -32.44
CA ASP A 319 -6.12 40.64 -31.50
C ASP A 319 -7.20 41.18 -30.55
N GLN A 320 -8.41 41.44 -31.06
CA GLN A 320 -9.53 41.86 -30.23
C GLN A 320 -9.92 40.76 -29.22
N LEU A 321 -9.98 39.50 -29.65
CA LEU A 321 -10.28 38.37 -28.76
C LEU A 321 -9.17 38.09 -27.76
N LYS A 322 -7.90 38.32 -28.14
CA LYS A 322 -6.76 38.22 -27.22
C LYS A 322 -6.81 39.32 -26.16
N ALA A 323 -7.12 40.56 -26.54
CA ALA A 323 -7.31 41.66 -25.62
C ALA A 323 -8.47 41.41 -24.64
N ASP A 324 -9.59 40.88 -25.13
CA ASP A 324 -10.74 40.50 -24.29
C ASP A 324 -10.41 39.37 -23.31
N LYS A 325 -9.62 38.37 -23.75
CA LYS A 325 -9.12 37.29 -22.88
C LYS A 325 -8.20 37.82 -21.79
N GLU A 326 -7.24 38.68 -22.11
CA GLU A 326 -6.35 39.30 -21.12
C GLU A 326 -7.11 40.18 -20.12
N ALA A 327 -8.12 40.92 -20.59
CA ALA A 327 -9.00 41.71 -19.73
C ALA A 327 -9.85 40.82 -18.81
N SER A 328 -10.35 39.69 -19.31
CA SER A 328 -11.07 38.68 -18.53
C SER A 328 -10.17 38.06 -17.47
N LEU A 329 -8.94 37.65 -17.81
CA LEU A 329 -7.96 37.11 -16.86
C LEU A 329 -7.58 38.11 -15.78
N ARG A 330 -7.40 39.39 -16.12
CA ARG A 330 -7.14 40.47 -15.14
C ARG A 330 -8.32 40.69 -14.19
N LYS A 331 -9.56 40.59 -14.69
CA LYS A 331 -10.77 40.66 -13.85
C LYS A 331 -10.90 39.42 -12.95
N SER A 332 -10.64 38.24 -13.50
CA SER A 332 -10.60 36.96 -12.78
C SER A 332 -9.59 36.95 -11.64
N ALA A 333 -8.38 37.47 -11.88
CA ALA A 333 -7.33 37.58 -10.87
C ALA A 333 -7.66 38.57 -9.74
N ARG A 334 -8.42 39.63 -10.03
CA ARG A 334 -8.83 40.64 -9.03
C ARG A 334 -10.05 40.21 -8.21
N ALA A 335 -10.93 39.40 -8.78
CA ALA A 335 -12.20 39.01 -8.17
C ALA A 335 -12.21 37.57 -7.64
N SER A 336 -11.07 36.85 -7.68
CA SER A 336 -10.97 35.42 -7.37
C SER A 336 -12.04 34.59 -8.09
N ALA A 337 -12.38 34.97 -9.33
CA ALA A 337 -13.43 34.34 -10.12
C ALA A 337 -12.79 33.66 -11.33
N ILE A 338 -13.07 32.38 -11.55
CA ILE A 338 -12.53 31.64 -12.69
C ILE A 338 -13.39 31.97 -13.92
N SER A 339 -12.75 32.37 -15.03
CA SER A 339 -13.45 32.60 -16.30
C SER A 339 -13.92 31.26 -16.87
N THR A 340 -15.23 31.14 -17.09
CA THR A 340 -15.91 29.92 -17.55
C THR A 340 -16.09 29.84 -19.07
N VAL A 341 -15.62 30.84 -19.82
CA VAL A 341 -15.82 30.91 -21.28
C VAL A 341 -14.48 30.93 -21.99
N TRP A 342 -14.28 29.99 -22.91
CA TRP A 342 -13.14 29.96 -23.81
C TRP A 342 -13.61 30.17 -25.25
N ASN A 343 -12.94 31.08 -25.97
CA ASN A 343 -13.25 31.39 -27.36
C ASN A 343 -12.13 30.86 -28.24
N ALA A 344 -12.44 30.02 -29.22
CA ALA A 344 -11.53 29.54 -30.25
C ALA A 344 -11.98 30.04 -31.62
N ILE A 345 -11.06 30.55 -32.43
CA ILE A 345 -11.35 31.10 -33.76
C ILE A 345 -11.06 30.04 -34.81
N ILE A 346 -12.01 29.79 -35.70
CA ILE A 346 -11.82 28.92 -36.86
C ILE A 346 -12.13 29.73 -38.12
N PRO A 347 -11.16 29.99 -39.00
CA PRO A 347 -11.44 30.66 -40.26
C PRO A 347 -12.28 29.73 -41.15
N SER A 348 -13.38 30.25 -41.71
CA SER A 348 -14.27 29.50 -42.59
C SER A 348 -14.37 30.18 -43.96
N MET A 349 -14.07 29.45 -45.04
CA MET A 349 -14.32 29.92 -46.41
C MET A 349 -15.76 29.57 -46.81
N GLY A 350 -16.73 30.32 -46.27
CA GLY A 350 -18.15 30.18 -46.59
C GLY A 350 -18.77 31.51 -47.02
N ASP A 351 -19.82 31.45 -47.84
CA ASP A 351 -20.44 32.61 -48.49
C ASP A 351 -21.10 33.59 -47.49
N LYS A 352 -20.92 34.88 -47.77
CA LYS A 352 -21.41 36.09 -47.05
C LYS A 352 -21.06 36.22 -45.56
N GLY A 353 -19.93 36.86 -45.26
CA GLY A 353 -19.73 37.94 -44.27
C GLY A 353 -20.28 37.82 -42.84
N GLY A 354 -20.71 36.64 -42.41
CA GLY A 354 -21.27 36.39 -41.09
C GLY A 354 -20.21 35.86 -40.13
N VAL A 355 -20.21 36.39 -38.90
CA VAL A 355 -19.57 35.73 -37.76
C VAL A 355 -20.62 34.80 -37.15
N THR A 356 -20.48 33.49 -37.36
CA THR A 356 -21.33 32.51 -36.67
C THR A 356 -20.63 32.04 -35.41
N ILE A 357 -21.30 32.17 -34.27
CA ILE A 357 -20.78 31.70 -32.98
C ILE A 357 -21.50 30.41 -32.64
N ASP A 358 -20.82 29.29 -32.84
CA ASP A 358 -21.30 28.01 -32.34
C ASP A 358 -20.86 27.85 -30.88
N THR A 359 -21.83 27.63 -29.99
CA THR A 359 -21.56 27.48 -28.56
C THR A 359 -21.77 26.02 -28.20
N GLN A 360 -20.67 25.31 -27.95
CA GLN A 360 -20.73 23.96 -27.45
C GLN A 360 -20.86 24.00 -25.92
N THR A 361 -21.98 23.51 -25.42
CA THR A 361 -22.20 23.29 -24.00
C THR A 361 -22.31 21.80 -23.75
N MET A 362 -21.40 21.24 -22.95
CA MET A 362 -21.63 19.92 -22.37
C MET A 362 -22.62 20.06 -21.21
N SER A 363 -23.64 19.21 -21.19
CA SER A 363 -24.55 19.12 -20.04
C SER A 363 -23.81 18.47 -18.87
N PRO A 364 -23.82 19.05 -17.65
CA PRO A 364 -23.35 18.36 -16.47
C PRO A 364 -24.40 17.31 -16.07
N ASP A 365 -24.40 16.16 -16.74
CA ASP A 365 -25.37 15.10 -16.45
C ASP A 365 -25.08 14.43 -15.09
N ILE A 366 -26.13 14.19 -14.31
CA ILE A 366 -26.13 13.59 -12.97
C ILE A 366 -26.57 12.12 -13.04
N GLN A 367 -27.06 11.65 -14.20
CA GLN A 367 -27.62 10.30 -14.38
C GLN A 367 -26.65 9.16 -14.02
N HIS A 368 -25.33 9.38 -14.10
CA HIS A 368 -24.31 8.36 -13.85
C HIS A 368 -23.79 8.31 -12.39
N VAL A 369 -24.41 9.03 -11.45
CA VAL A 369 -24.00 8.97 -10.04
C VAL A 369 -24.30 7.60 -9.41
N GLU A 370 -25.32 6.87 -9.87
CA GLU A 370 -25.65 5.53 -9.35
C GLU A 370 -24.55 4.50 -9.68
N ASP A 371 -23.87 4.64 -10.82
CA ASP A 371 -22.77 3.76 -11.20
C ASP A 371 -21.58 3.92 -10.24
N ILE A 372 -21.32 5.15 -9.78
CA ILE A 372 -20.31 5.42 -8.75
C ILE A 372 -20.72 4.78 -7.42
N MET A 373 -22.00 4.87 -7.05
CA MET A 373 -22.52 4.22 -5.84
C MET A 373 -22.39 2.71 -5.90
N PHE A 374 -22.54 2.09 -7.08
CA PHE A 374 -22.27 0.67 -7.28
C PHE A 374 -20.80 0.33 -7.00
N HIS A 375 -19.84 1.12 -7.50
CA HIS A 375 -18.42 0.90 -7.23
C HIS A 375 -18.07 1.07 -5.75
N ILE A 376 -18.65 2.06 -5.06
CA ILE A 376 -18.47 2.24 -3.62
C ILE A 376 -19.06 1.06 -2.84
N LYS A 377 -20.27 0.57 -3.20
CA LYS A 377 -20.87 -0.61 -2.57
C LYS A 377 -20.02 -1.86 -2.80
N ARG A 378 -19.46 -2.03 -4.00
CA ARG A 378 -18.54 -3.14 -4.32
C ARG A 378 -17.25 -3.04 -3.50
N LEU A 379 -16.71 -1.83 -3.32
CA LEU A 379 -15.55 -1.58 -2.46
C LEU A 379 -15.86 -1.96 -1.01
N CYS A 380 -16.96 -1.46 -0.45
CA CYS A 380 -17.42 -1.79 0.90
C CYS A 380 -17.59 -3.31 1.08
N GLY A 381 -18.24 -3.98 0.13
CA GLY A 381 -18.39 -5.43 0.12
C GLY A 381 -17.06 -6.18 0.07
N SER A 382 -16.08 -5.72 -0.71
CA SER A 382 -14.74 -6.33 -0.77
C SER A 382 -13.91 -6.12 0.49
N LEU A 383 -14.18 -5.03 1.22
CA LEU A 383 -13.57 -4.75 2.52
C LEU A 383 -14.33 -5.44 3.67
N GLY A 384 -15.52 -5.99 3.44
CA GLY A 384 -16.35 -6.59 4.49
C GLY A 384 -16.97 -5.58 5.45
N ILE A 385 -17.15 -4.32 5.02
CA ILE A 385 -17.83 -3.27 5.78
C ILE A 385 -19.14 -2.88 5.09
N ASP A 386 -20.12 -2.44 5.88
CA ASP A 386 -21.37 -1.92 5.34
C ASP A 386 -21.28 -0.41 5.12
N LEU A 387 -21.92 0.07 4.05
CA LEU A 387 -21.88 1.47 3.59
C LEU A 387 -22.39 2.45 4.67
N VAL A 388 -23.38 2.01 5.47
CA VAL A 388 -23.97 2.82 6.55
C VAL A 388 -22.91 3.19 7.61
N TRP A 389 -21.95 2.30 7.86
CA TRP A 389 -20.88 2.54 8.84
C TRP A 389 -19.79 3.46 8.31
N LEU A 390 -19.56 3.45 7.00
CA LEU A 390 -18.58 4.33 6.36
C LEU A 390 -19.10 5.78 6.34
N ALA A 391 -20.39 5.96 6.02
CA ALA A 391 -21.02 7.27 5.96
C ALA A 391 -21.11 7.99 7.33
N SER A 392 -21.11 7.25 8.44
CA SER A 392 -21.22 7.84 9.79
C SER A 392 -19.90 8.40 10.33
N GLN A 393 -18.75 8.04 9.75
CA GLN A 393 -17.44 8.56 10.14
C GLN A 393 -16.93 9.70 9.24
N THR A 394 -17.49 9.86 8.05
CA THR A 394 -17.05 10.87 7.06
C THR A 394 -17.83 12.20 7.11
N CYS A 395 -18.84 12.31 7.99
CA CYS A 395 -19.68 13.50 8.15
C CYS A 395 -19.31 14.31 9.40
#